data_AF-A0A7X9JEH4-F1
#
_entry.id   AF-A0A7X9JEH4-F1
#
_cell.length_a   1.000
_cell.length_b   1.000
_cell.length_c   1.000
_cell.angle_alpha   90.00
_cell.angle_beta   90.00
_cell.angle_gamma   90.00
#
_symmetry.space_group_name_H-M   'P 1'
#
loop_
_entity.id
_entity.type
_entity.pdbx_description
1 polymer ?
#
loop_
_entity_poly.entity_id
_entity_poly.type
_entity_poly.pdbx_seq_one_letter_code
_entity_poly.pdbx_strand_id
1 'polypeptide(L)'
;MNTKLWKQLLPLAVSGAILLYLFRHIDIRMCFNAMLTANVSLYIPSLIALILITFLLDTQNLAETLKHFHYPLSWKNAFTLRGVTYLIMTIDYSVGMGVLIYYLKNHLGIPVMRSTGLMTFFNGITQKALVYMAIIG
;
A
#
# COMPACT_ATOMS: atom_id res chain seq x y z
N MET A 1 -18.22 7.83 29.46
CA MET A 1 -18.62 7.05 28.27
C MET A 1 -17.43 7.03 27.30
N ASN A 2 -16.94 5.84 26.96
CA ASN A 2 -15.59 5.61 26.45
C ASN A 2 -15.38 6.25 25.05
N THR A 3 -14.57 7.31 24.97
CA THR A 3 -14.29 8.11 23.75
C THR A 3 -13.63 7.32 22.61
N LYS A 4 -13.23 6.06 22.85
CA LYS A 4 -12.65 5.15 21.86
C LYS A 4 -13.68 4.41 21.00
N LEU A 5 -14.91 4.17 21.49
CA LEU A 5 -15.90 3.36 20.77
C LEU A 5 -16.38 4.02 19.46
N TRP A 6 -16.61 5.34 19.48
CA TRP A 6 -17.00 6.09 18.28
C TRP A 6 -15.94 6.04 17.18
N LYS A 7 -14.65 6.04 17.53
CA LYS A 7 -13.54 5.92 16.56
C LYS A 7 -13.45 4.54 15.91
N GLN A 8 -13.99 3.50 16.54
CA GLN A 8 -14.06 2.14 15.99
C GLN A 8 -15.37 1.90 15.22
N LEU A 9 -16.47 2.48 15.70
CA LEU A 9 -17.80 2.33 15.08
C LEU A 9 -17.94 3.17 13.81
N LEU A 10 -17.29 4.34 13.73
CA LEU A 10 -17.40 5.22 12.57
C LEU A 10 -16.86 4.58 11.28
N PRO A 11 -15.65 3.96 11.24
CA PRO A 11 -15.20 3.23 10.06
C PRO A 11 -16.15 2.09 9.67
N LEU A 12 -16.70 1.35 10.64
CA LEU A 12 -17.64 0.27 10.37
C LEU A 12 -18.96 0.78 9.78
N ALA A 13 -19.49 1.88 10.32
CA ALA A 13 -20.70 2.51 9.82
C ALA A 13 -20.50 3.08 8.42
N VAL A 14 -19.36 3.74 8.15
CA VAL A 14 -19.01 4.28 6.83
C VAL A 14 -18.84 3.14 5.82
N SER A 15 -18.07 2.10 6.14
CA SER A 15 -17.92 0.92 5.29
C SER A 15 -19.27 0.24 5.02
N GLY A 16 -20.11 0.08 6.03
CA GLY A 16 -21.46 -0.47 5.89
C GLY A 16 -22.34 0.38 4.99
N ALA A 17 -22.31 1.71 5.12
CA ALA A 17 -23.06 2.63 4.27
C ALA A 17 -22.61 2.58 2.81
N ILE A 18 -21.29 2.53 2.56
CA ILE A 18 -20.73 2.40 1.21
C ILE A 18 -21.14 1.06 0.58
N LEU A 19 -21.01 -0.04 1.32
CA LEU A 19 -21.41 -1.36 0.82
C LEU A 19 -22.92 -1.45 0.56
N LEU A 20 -23.76 -0.89 1.45
CA LEU A 20 -25.21 -0.85 1.25
C LEU A 20 -25.59 -0.01 0.03
N TYR A 21 -24.92 1.13 -0.18
CA TYR A 21 -25.11 1.95 -1.37
C TYR A 21 -24.71 1.19 -2.63
N LEU A 22 -23.53 0.54 -2.61
CA LEU A 22 -23.01 -0.25 -3.71
C LEU A 22 -23.95 -1.41 -4.08
N PHE A 23 -24.37 -2.22 -3.10
CA PHE A 23 -25.26 -3.36 -3.34
C PHE A 23 -26.69 -2.96 -3.71
N ARG A 24 -27.14 -1.75 -3.36
CA ARG A 24 -28.43 -1.22 -3.84
C ARG A 24 -28.39 -0.81 -5.31
N HIS A 25 -27.24 -0.41 -5.83
CA HIS A 25 -27.11 0.05 -7.23
C HIS A 25 -26.54 -1.01 -8.17
N ILE A 26 -25.78 -1.97 -7.64
CA ILE A 26 -25.14 -3.02 -8.43
C ILE A 26 -25.88 -4.33 -8.21
N ASP A 27 -26.49 -4.87 -9.26
CA ASP A 27 -27.03 -6.22 -9.24
C ASP A 27 -25.87 -7.23 -9.19
N ILE A 28 -25.78 -7.95 -8.07
CA ILE A 28 -24.76 -8.99 -7.84
C ILE A 28 -24.72 -10.01 -9.00
N ARG A 29 -25.87 -10.29 -9.63
CA ARG A 29 -25.93 -11.22 -10.77
C ARG A 29 -25.18 -10.68 -11.99
N MET A 30 -25.24 -9.37 -12.22
CA MET A 30 -24.48 -8.73 -13.29
C MET A 30 -22.98 -8.75 -13.00
N CYS A 31 -22.56 -8.60 -11.73
CA CYS A 31 -21.15 -8.80 -11.35
C CYS A 31 -20.66 -10.24 -11.61
N PHE A 32 -21.45 -11.25 -11.24
CA PHE A 32 -21.10 -12.64 -11.51
C PHE A 32 -21.02 -12.95 -13.00
N ASN A 33 -21.98 -12.45 -13.79
CA ASN A 33 -21.93 -12.62 -15.25
C ASN A 33 -20.72 -11.91 -15.85
N ALA A 34 -20.42 -10.68 -15.44
CA ALA A 34 -19.26 -9.93 -15.91
C ALA A 34 -17.93 -10.65 -15.60
N MET A 35 -17.84 -11.29 -14.42
CA MET A 35 -16.69 -12.09 -14.02
C MET A 35 -16.53 -13.36 -14.87
N LEU A 36 -17.64 -14.02 -15.24
CA LEU A 36 -17.62 -15.22 -16.10
C LEU A 36 -17.33 -14.90 -17.56
N THR A 37 -17.77 -13.73 -18.06
CA THR A 37 -17.52 -13.28 -19.43
C THR A 37 -16.25 -12.44 -19.58
N ALA A 38 -15.51 -12.22 -18.49
CA ALA A 38 -14.32 -11.39 -18.51
C ALA A 38 -13.25 -12.02 -19.42
N ASN A 39 -12.59 -11.19 -20.23
CA ASN A 39 -11.44 -11.64 -21.00
C ASN A 39 -10.21 -11.79 -20.09
N VAL A 40 -10.12 -12.96 -19.46
CA VAL A 40 -9.03 -13.32 -18.55
C VAL A 40 -7.66 -13.26 -19.25
N SER A 41 -7.61 -13.55 -20.55
CA SER A 41 -6.36 -13.57 -21.32
C SER A 41 -5.72 -12.20 -21.50
N LEU A 42 -6.51 -11.12 -21.53
CA LEU A 42 -5.98 -9.75 -21.56
C LEU A 42 -5.83 -9.18 -20.15
N TYR A 43 -6.78 -9.50 -19.27
CA TYR A 43 -6.81 -8.98 -17.90
C TYR A 43 -5.61 -9.45 -17.07
N ILE A 44 -5.31 -10.76 -17.07
CA ILE A 44 -4.22 -11.31 -16.24
C ILE A 44 -2.86 -10.70 -16.61
N PRO A 45 -2.42 -10.69 -17.88
CA PRO A 45 -1.14 -10.08 -18.23
C PRO A 45 -1.07 -8.59 -17.91
N SER A 46 -2.16 -7.85 -18.14
CA SER A 46 -2.22 -6.41 -17.83
C SER A 46 -2.11 -6.16 -16.32
N LEU A 47 -2.80 -6.97 -15.51
CA LEU A 47 -2.74 -6.91 -14.05
C LEU A 47 -1.34 -7.27 -13.54
N ILE A 48 -0.73 -8.33 -14.06
CA ILE A 48 0.64 -8.73 -13.70
C ILE A 48 1.61 -7.61 -14.06
N ALA A 49 1.50 -7.03 -15.26
CA ALA A 49 2.34 -5.92 -15.69
C ALA A 49 2.19 -4.71 -14.76
N LEU A 50 0.95 -4.34 -14.42
CA LEU A 50 0.66 -3.24 -13.48
C LEU A 50 1.28 -3.49 -12.10
N ILE A 51 1.10 -4.70 -11.55
CA ILE A 51 1.67 -5.09 -10.25
C ILE A 51 3.19 -5.00 -10.29
N LEU A 52 3.83 -5.57 -11.31
CA LEU A 52 5.28 -5.56 -11.44
C LEU A 52 5.84 -4.15 -11.62
N ILE A 53 5.23 -3.33 -12.48
CA ILE A 53 5.64 -1.94 -12.69
C ILE A 53 5.52 -1.14 -11.39
N THR A 54 4.36 -1.23 -10.73
CA THR A 54 4.12 -0.51 -9.46
C THR A 54 5.11 -0.95 -8.39
N PHE A 55 5.34 -2.26 -8.28
CA PHE A 55 6.28 -2.83 -7.33
C PHE A 55 7.73 -2.36 -7.57
N LEU A 56 8.16 -2.30 -8.83
CA LEU A 56 9.49 -1.81 -9.20
C LEU A 56 9.64 -0.33 -8.91
N LEU A 57 8.64 0.50 -9.27
CA LEU A 57 8.63 1.92 -9.00
C LEU A 57 8.66 2.21 -7.50
N ASP A 58 7.89 1.48 -6.69
CA ASP A 58 7.91 1.63 -5.24
C ASP A 58 9.23 1.19 -4.60
N THR A 59 9.84 0.15 -5.15
CA THR A 59 11.18 -0.29 -4.73
C THR A 59 12.21 0.79 -5.05
N GLN A 60 12.12 1.40 -6.23
CA GLN A 60 12.97 2.52 -6.65
C GLN A 60 12.79 3.74 -5.76
N ASN A 61 11.55 4.14 -5.53
CA ASN A 61 11.22 5.29 -4.70
C ASN A 61 11.74 5.09 -3.27
N LEU A 62 11.63 3.88 -2.71
CA LEU A 62 12.18 3.56 -1.40
C LEU A 62 13.71 3.67 -1.39
N ALA A 63 14.38 3.06 -2.37
CA ALA A 63 15.84 3.09 -2.46
C ALA A 63 16.40 4.51 -2.63
N GLU A 64 15.81 5.31 -3.53
CA GLU A 64 16.22 6.70 -3.75
C GLU A 64 15.88 7.59 -2.55
N THR A 65 14.75 7.37 -1.86
CA THR A 65 14.45 8.08 -0.62
C THR A 65 15.53 7.81 0.43
N LEU A 66 15.88 6.54 0.67
CA LEU A 66 16.91 6.20 1.66
C LEU A 66 18.28 6.76 1.27
N LYS A 67 18.63 6.70 -0.02
CA LYS A 67 19.87 7.27 -0.57
C LYS A 67 19.92 8.79 -0.41
N HIS A 68 18.81 9.50 -0.62
CA HIS A 68 18.70 10.95 -0.39
C HIS A 68 19.03 11.32 1.07
N PHE A 69 18.64 10.47 2.02
CA PHE A 69 18.97 10.65 3.44
C PHE A 69 20.31 9.99 3.86
N HIS A 70 21.21 9.73 2.92
CA HIS A 70 22.55 9.18 3.13
C HIS A 70 22.59 7.72 3.64
N TYR A 71 21.53 6.94 3.37
CA TYR A 71 21.45 5.52 3.70
C TYR A 71 21.33 4.68 2.41
N PRO A 72 22.44 4.42 1.70
CA PRO A 72 22.40 3.69 0.45
C PRO A 72 21.97 2.23 0.69
N LEU A 73 20.85 1.84 0.10
CA LEU A 73 20.36 0.46 0.08
C LEU A 73 20.65 -0.15 -1.29
N SER A 74 21.27 -1.33 -1.33
CA SER A 74 21.48 -2.03 -2.60
C SER A 74 20.14 -2.41 -3.23
N TRP A 75 20.06 -2.39 -4.56
CA TRP A 75 18.82 -2.70 -5.29
C TRP A 75 18.23 -4.06 -4.92
N LYS A 76 19.08 -5.07 -4.77
CA LYS A 76 18.67 -6.43 -4.36
C LYS A 76 18.04 -6.43 -2.96
N ASN A 77 18.62 -5.69 -2.01
CA ASN A 77 18.08 -5.62 -0.66
C ASN A 77 16.77 -4.81 -0.62
N ALA A 78 16.69 -3.72 -1.39
CA ALA A 78 15.46 -2.94 -1.54
C ALA A 78 14.33 -3.80 -2.12
N PHE A 79 14.60 -4.57 -3.18
CA PHE A 79 13.62 -5.45 -3.82
C PHE A 79 13.10 -6.51 -2.85
N THR A 80 13.99 -7.23 -2.16
CA THR A 80 13.59 -8.26 -1.18
C THR A 80 12.83 -7.65 -0.01
N LEU A 81 13.32 -6.53 0.54
CA LEU A 81 12.65 -5.83 1.63
C LEU A 81 11.24 -5.41 1.23
N ARG A 82 11.09 -4.89 0.00
CA ARG A 82 9.78 -4.44 -0.49
C ARG A 82 8.83 -5.60 -0.75
N GLY A 83 9.32 -6.71 -1.29
CA GLY A 83 8.55 -7.94 -1.46
C GLY A 83 8.01 -8.47 -0.13
N VAL A 84 8.86 -8.60 0.88
CA VAL A 84 8.47 -9.09 2.21
C VAL A 84 7.47 -8.13 2.88
N THR A 85 7.75 -6.83 2.83
CA THR A 85 6.86 -5.84 3.47
C THR A 85 5.50 -5.80 2.80
N TYR A 86 5.39 -5.95 1.48
CA TYR A 86 4.10 -6.04 0.78
C TYR A 86 3.27 -7.26 1.22
N LEU A 87 3.91 -8.43 1.37
CA LEU A 87 3.23 -9.63 1.86
C LEU A 87 2.67 -9.43 3.28
N ILE A 88 3.44 -8.79 4.15
CA ILE A 88 3.02 -8.54 5.54
C ILE A 88 1.97 -7.43 5.62
N MET A 89 2.11 -6.38 4.81
CA MET A 89 1.13 -5.27 4.71
C MET A 89 -0.25 -5.74 4.27
N THR A 90 -0.32 -6.82 3.49
CA THR A 90 -1.59 -7.47 3.11
C THR A 90 -2.35 -8.00 4.32
N ILE A 91 -1.64 -8.44 5.37
CA ILE A 91 -2.23 -8.92 6.62
C ILE A 91 -2.52 -7.73 7.54
N ASP A 92 -1.48 -6.94 7.82
CA ASP A 92 -1.59 -5.74 8.63
C ASP A 92 -0.58 -4.70 8.16
N TYR A 93 -1.10 -3.54 7.74
CA TYR A 93 -0.30 -2.44 7.22
C TYR A 93 0.69 -1.89 8.25
N SER A 94 0.28 -1.81 9.53
CA SER A 94 1.11 -1.28 10.62
C SER A 94 2.25 -2.23 10.94
N VAL A 95 2.00 -3.54 10.94
CA VAL A 95 3.03 -4.57 11.12
C VAL A 95 4.01 -4.53 9.97
N GLY A 96 3.54 -4.41 8.73
CA GLY A 96 4.42 -4.30 7.55
C GLY A 96 5.36 -3.09 7.60
N MET A 97 4.85 -1.92 8.02
CA MET A 97 5.67 -0.73 8.31
C MET A 97 6.68 -0.98 9.43
N GLY A 98 6.26 -1.67 10.50
CA GLY A 98 7.13 -2.04 11.62
C GLY A 98 8.30 -2.93 11.21
N VAL A 99 8.06 -3.91 10.33
CA VAL A 99 9.10 -4.78 9.77
C VAL A 99 10.12 -3.99 8.96
N LEU A 100 9.66 -3.01 8.18
CA LEU A 100 10.54 -2.13 7.41
C LEU A 100 11.43 -1.30 8.35
N ILE A 101 10.85 -0.67 9.38
CA ILE A 101 11.58 0.08 10.41
C ILE A 101 12.59 -0.80 11.16
N TYR A 102 12.20 -2.02 11.52
CA TYR A 102 13.04 -3.00 12.19
C TYR A 102 14.24 -3.41 11.31
N TYR A 103 14.00 -3.64 10.01
CA TYR A 103 15.05 -3.93 9.05
C TYR A 103 16.06 -2.79 8.94
N LEU A 104 15.58 -1.54 8.79
CA LEU A 104 16.45 -0.35 8.73
C LEU A 104 17.31 -0.19 9.99
N LYS A 105 16.75 -0.51 11.16
CA LYS A 105 17.50 -0.49 12.43
C LYS A 105 18.62 -1.53 12.44
N ASN A 106 18.32 -2.78 12.08
CA ASN A 106 19.28 -3.87 12.24
C ASN A 106 20.32 -3.96 11.12
N HIS A 107 19.95 -3.58 9.88
CA HIS A 107 20.84 -3.71 8.73
C HIS A 107 21.54 -2.41 8.34
N LEU A 108 20.94 -1.25 8.61
CA LEU A 108 21.52 0.05 8.28
C LEU A 108 21.85 0.89 9.53
N GLY A 109 21.62 0.35 10.74
CA GLY A 109 21.92 1.05 11.99
C GLY A 109 21.07 2.29 12.23
N ILE A 110 19.96 2.47 11.50
CA ILE A 110 19.16 3.70 11.58
C ILE A 110 18.31 3.66 12.86
N PRO A 111 18.39 4.69 13.72
CA PRO A 111 17.56 4.77 14.92
C PRO A 111 16.08 4.67 14.58
N VAL A 112 15.30 3.94 15.39
CA VAL A 112 13.86 3.69 15.16
C VAL A 112 13.10 4.98 14.88
N MET A 113 13.35 6.04 15.65
CA MET A 113 12.71 7.35 15.45
C MET A 113 12.99 7.95 14.06
N ARG A 114 14.23 7.84 13.56
CA ARG A 114 14.60 8.32 12.23
C ARG A 114 13.97 7.45 11.15
N SER A 115 14.00 6.12 11.32
CA SER A 115 13.34 5.18 10.41
C SER A 115 11.83 5.45 10.30
N THR A 116 11.15 5.69 11.42
CA THR A 116 9.74 6.06 11.44
C THR A 116 9.49 7.39 10.72
N GLY A 117 10.35 8.40 10.95
CA GLY A 117 10.29 9.68 10.24
C GLY A 117 10.45 9.52 8.73
N LEU A 118 11.42 8.72 8.29
CA LEU A 118 11.66 8.41 6.87
C LEU A 118 10.46 7.70 6.24
N MET A 119 9.86 6.73 6.94
CA MET A 119 8.68 6.02 6.43
C MET A 119 7.44 6.91 6.40
N THR A 120 7.29 7.81 7.37
CA THR A 120 6.20 8.80 7.38
C THR A 120 6.37 9.77 6.22
N PHE A 121 7.59 10.25 5.97
CA PHE A 121 7.92 11.11 4.85
C PHE A 121 7.65 10.41 3.51
N PHE A 122 8.14 9.17 3.36
CA PHE A 122 7.89 8.34 2.19
C PHE A 122 6.38 8.18 1.92
N ASN A 123 5.61 7.76 2.93
CA ASN A 123 4.16 7.59 2.80
C ASN A 123 3.45 8.91 2.48
N GLY A 124 3.90 10.03 3.07
CA GLY A 124 3.38 11.36 2.78
C GLY A 124 3.61 11.78 1.33
N ILE A 125 4.76 11.46 0.74
CA ILE A 125 5.02 11.68 -0.69
C ILE A 125 4.10 10.81 -1.53
N THR A 126 4.00 9.51 -1.22
CA THR A 126 3.15 8.57 -1.96
C THR A 126 1.68 9.02 -1.96
N GLN A 127 1.14 9.42 -0.81
CA GLN A 127 -0.24 9.90 -0.70
C GLN A 127 -0.48 11.20 -1.49
N LYS A 128 0.45 12.15 -1.42
CA LYS A 128 0.35 13.40 -2.21
C LYS A 128 0.44 13.13 -3.70
N ALA A 129 1.34 12.24 -4.12
CA ALA A 129 1.47 11.83 -5.51
C ALA A 129 0.18 11.19 -6.02
N LEU A 130 -0.46 10.32 -5.23
CA LEU A 130 -1.76 9.74 -5.57
C LEU A 130 -2.85 10.81 -5.72
N VAL A 131 -2.87 11.83 -4.84
CA VAL A 131 -3.81 12.95 -4.97
C VAL A 131 -3.55 13.74 -6.26
N TYR A 132 -2.29 14.04 -6.60
CA TYR A 132 -1.97 14.72 -7.85
C TYR A 132 -2.35 13.89 -9.08
N MET A 133 -2.07 12.59 -9.08
CA MET A 133 -2.47 11.68 -10.14
C MET A 133 -4.00 11.65 -10.29
N ALA A 134 -4.74 11.56 -9.19
CA ALA A 134 -6.20 11.56 -9.20
C ALA A 134 -6.80 12.88 -9.72
N ILE A 135 -6.11 14.01 -9.54
CA ILE A 135 -6.53 15.31 -10.08
C ILE A 135 -6.25 15.39 -11.59
N ILE A 136 -5.12 14.84 -12.04
CA ILE A 136 -4.67 14.92 -13.44
C ILE A 136 -5.38 13.89 -14.33
N GLY A 137 -5.73 12.72 -13.78
CA GLY A 137 -6.38 11.62 -14.49
C GLY A 137 -5.49 10.39 -14.62
#